data_AF-A0ABD7UC47-F1
#
_entry.id   AF-A0ABD7UC47-F1
#
_cell.length_a   1.000
_cell.length_b   1.000
_cell.length_c   1.000
_cell.angle_alpha   90.00
_cell.angle_beta   90.00
_cell.angle_gamma   90.00
#
_symmetry.space_group_name_H-M   'P 1'
#
loop_
_entity.id
_entity.type
_entity.pdbx_description
1 polymer ?
#
loop_
_entity_poly.entity_id
_entity_poly.type
_entity_poly.pdbx_seq_one_letter_code
_entity_poly.pdbx_strand_id
1 'polypeptide(L)'
;MKQILTTIQEKANKILLLAILAGAITSCDSVLNYNEDCDIEYCVKFKYDYNMEEKDVFAEQVRTVTLYAFDDNNNLVYQKTDEGEPLSEGDYAMNVVGIDPSQYRLVVWAGLNDESFAVPLLYPNQAKIDELTVKTLRKQATRSTSEDEKDQYIVDNSLYSLWHGEVKKGPTTRSGRQQITNVSLVKNTNTIHVIVAQVNQSNGPITKALTEETFQCAIYDDNGYMNYDNSLLEDNLLTYKPYNTKAEVVTTRAFSAENEPAKEYNGITCDVSVARLVKGQTPELTIKNSQTQEVLFHSDDLIKYFEEVDAEKYKDRNYSLQEYLDREDEYTIKIFVDEKLALIKTVIDVNDWIIQINDIEL
;
A
#
# COMPACT_ATOMS: atom_id res chain seq x y z
N MET A 1 51.59 79.77 -1.55
CA MET A 1 51.18 78.47 -0.95
C MET A 1 49.71 78.47 -0.44
N LYS A 2 48.76 79.12 -1.15
CA LYS A 2 47.33 79.11 -0.75
C LYS A 2 46.34 78.86 -1.91
N GLN A 3 46.83 78.64 -3.14
CA GLN A 3 45.99 78.44 -4.33
C GLN A 3 46.09 77.04 -4.96
N ILE A 4 46.96 76.15 -4.43
CA ILE A 4 47.11 74.77 -4.94
C ILE A 4 46.39 73.76 -4.03
N LEU A 5 46.10 74.10 -2.77
CA LEU A 5 45.30 73.25 -1.88
C LEU A 5 43.79 73.30 -2.17
N THR A 6 43.29 74.38 -2.77
CA THR A 6 41.87 74.59 -3.02
C THR A 6 41.33 73.79 -4.21
N THR A 7 42.16 73.48 -5.21
CA THR A 7 41.73 72.73 -6.41
C THR A 7 41.67 71.22 -6.20
N ILE A 8 42.37 70.69 -5.18
CA ILE A 8 42.31 69.27 -4.81
C ILE A 8 41.05 68.98 -3.97
N GLN A 9 40.62 69.93 -3.13
CA GLN A 9 39.38 69.80 -2.36
C GLN A 9 38.12 69.83 -3.23
N GLU A 10 38.09 70.61 -4.32
CA GLU A 10 36.92 70.67 -5.22
C GLU A 10 36.73 69.41 -6.08
N LYS A 11 37.82 68.75 -6.52
CA LYS A 11 37.71 67.48 -7.26
C LYS A 11 37.40 66.29 -6.34
N ALA A 12 37.91 66.29 -5.10
CA ALA A 12 37.55 65.28 -4.11
C ALA A 12 36.07 65.38 -3.69
N ASN A 13 35.51 66.59 -3.57
CA ASN A 13 34.09 66.78 -3.24
C ASN A 13 33.15 66.33 -4.36
N LYS A 14 33.50 66.50 -5.64
CA LYS A 14 32.65 66.02 -6.75
C LYS A 14 32.66 64.49 -6.92
N ILE A 15 33.78 63.83 -6.61
CA ILE A 15 33.86 62.36 -6.65
C ILE A 15 33.16 61.75 -5.41
N LEU A 16 33.21 62.41 -4.26
CA LEU A 16 32.48 61.97 -3.06
C LEU A 16 30.96 62.16 -3.19
N LEU A 17 30.50 63.21 -3.89
CA LEU A 17 29.07 63.44 -4.16
C LEU A 17 28.47 62.46 -5.19
N LEU A 18 29.28 61.94 -6.13
CA LEU A 18 28.84 60.88 -7.06
C LEU A 18 28.90 59.47 -6.45
N ALA A 19 29.74 59.25 -5.44
CA ALA A 19 29.78 57.98 -4.70
C ALA A 19 28.63 57.84 -3.68
N ILE A 20 28.03 58.94 -3.22
CA ILE A 20 26.86 58.92 -2.32
C ILE A 20 25.54 58.73 -3.08
N LEU A 21 25.51 59.00 -4.39
CA LEU A 21 24.34 58.74 -5.26
C LEU A 21 24.30 57.31 -5.84
N ALA A 22 25.35 56.51 -5.67
CA ALA A 22 25.35 55.08 -5.99
C ALA A 22 25.14 54.18 -4.76
N GLY A 23 24.91 54.76 -3.57
CA GLY A 23 24.70 54.04 -2.30
C GLY A 23 23.27 54.07 -1.76
N ALA A 24 22.31 54.63 -2.50
CA ALA A 24 20.92 54.82 -2.04
C ALA A 24 19.87 54.03 -2.87
N ILE A 25 20.27 52.88 -3.40
CA ILE A 25 19.33 51.81 -3.83
C ILE A 25 19.63 50.51 -3.08
N THR A 26 19.87 50.64 -1.77
CA THR A 26 19.70 49.53 -0.83
C THR A 26 18.85 50.05 0.33
N SER A 27 17.70 49.41 0.55
CA SER A 27 16.75 49.59 1.67
C SER A 27 15.60 50.62 1.60
N CYS A 28 15.24 51.15 0.43
CA CYS A 28 13.93 51.78 0.24
C CYS A 28 13.14 51.05 -0.84
N ASP A 29 12.91 49.75 -0.63
CA ASP A 29 11.79 49.07 -1.26
C ASP A 29 11.13 48.23 -0.17
N SER A 30 10.08 48.81 0.42
CA SER A 30 9.15 48.32 1.44
C SER A 30 8.81 49.47 2.39
N VAL A 31 8.19 50.53 1.84
CA VAL A 31 7.17 51.23 2.61
C VAL A 31 6.13 50.17 2.93
N LEU A 32 6.29 49.57 4.10
CA LEU A 32 5.27 49.02 4.96
C LEU A 32 3.93 48.78 4.26
N ASN A 33 3.87 47.72 3.45
CA ASN A 33 2.63 46.97 3.34
C ASN A 33 2.55 46.06 4.57
N TYR A 34 2.40 46.67 5.76
CA TYR A 34 2.04 45.98 7.01
C TYR A 34 0.56 45.59 6.92
N ASN A 35 0.21 44.80 5.89
CA ASN A 35 -1.12 44.24 5.65
C ASN A 35 -1.07 43.12 4.60
N GLU A 36 0.07 42.42 4.47
CA GLU A 36 0.05 41.05 3.95
C GLU A 36 0.08 40.16 5.18
N ASP A 37 -1.05 39.50 5.45
CA ASP A 37 -1.22 38.61 6.58
C ASP A 37 0.02 37.71 6.75
N CYS A 38 0.62 37.74 7.95
CA CYS A 38 1.72 36.86 8.34
C CYS A 38 1.20 35.42 8.57
N ASP A 39 0.31 34.96 7.72
CA ASP A 39 -0.36 33.68 7.88
C ASP A 39 0.61 32.58 7.46
N ILE A 40 0.85 31.67 8.41
CA ILE A 40 1.58 30.43 8.16
C ILE A 40 0.64 29.53 7.35
N GLU A 41 1.11 29.06 6.21
CA GLU A 41 0.40 28.08 5.41
C GLU A 41 0.71 26.68 5.96
N TYR A 42 -0.32 25.98 6.41
CA TYR A 42 -0.15 24.61 6.90
C TYR A 42 -0.38 23.63 5.77
N CYS A 43 0.56 22.72 5.58
CA CYS A 43 0.49 21.69 4.55
C CYS A 43 0.73 20.31 5.15
N VAL A 44 0.13 19.29 4.54
CA VAL A 44 0.40 17.88 4.84
C VAL A 44 0.99 17.23 3.58
N LYS A 45 2.16 16.61 3.75
CA LYS A 45 2.81 15.84 2.68
C LYS A 45 2.68 14.35 2.99
N PHE A 46 2.23 13.59 2.01
CA PHE A 46 2.10 12.13 2.11
C PHE A 46 3.29 11.46 1.45
N LYS A 47 3.70 10.32 2.00
CA LYS A 47 4.82 9.54 1.51
C LYS A 47 4.44 8.06 1.49
N TYR A 48 4.73 7.36 0.40
CA TYR A 48 4.56 5.91 0.33
C TYR A 48 5.89 5.26 -0.05
N ASP A 49 6.77 5.14 0.93
CA ASP A 49 8.08 4.45 0.86
C ASP A 49 8.10 3.11 1.62
N TYR A 50 6.95 2.73 2.18
CA TYR A 50 6.76 1.49 2.89
C TYR A 50 6.42 0.35 1.92
N ASN A 51 7.35 0.06 1.01
CA ASN A 51 7.30 -1.00 0.00
C ASN A 51 8.64 -1.75 -0.04
N MET A 52 8.72 -2.84 -0.82
CA MET A 52 9.92 -3.68 -0.96
C MET A 52 11.10 -2.96 -1.65
N GLU A 53 10.82 -1.95 -2.47
CA GLU A 53 11.81 -1.10 -3.15
C GLU A 53 12.41 -0.02 -2.24
N GLU A 54 11.78 0.26 -1.09
CA GLU A 54 12.12 1.35 -0.17
C GLU A 54 12.14 2.73 -0.86
N LYS A 55 11.26 2.93 -1.85
CA LYS A 55 11.17 4.18 -2.62
C LYS A 55 9.81 4.82 -2.48
N ASP A 56 9.79 6.15 -2.37
CA ASP A 56 8.54 6.90 -2.36
C ASP A 56 7.88 6.86 -3.74
N VAL A 57 6.80 6.10 -3.85
CA VAL A 57 6.00 5.94 -5.07
C VAL A 57 4.58 6.51 -4.91
N PHE A 58 4.38 7.43 -3.96
CA PHE A 58 3.09 8.08 -3.71
C PHE A 58 2.47 8.66 -5.00
N ALA A 59 3.22 9.52 -5.70
CA ALA A 59 2.75 10.18 -6.92
C ALA A 59 2.45 9.19 -8.05
N GLU A 60 3.13 8.03 -8.06
CA GLU A 60 2.95 7.01 -9.09
C GLU A 60 1.69 6.18 -8.85
N GLN A 61 1.32 5.89 -7.60
CA GLN A 61 0.25 4.92 -7.28
C GLN A 61 -1.01 5.52 -6.66
N VAL A 62 -0.90 6.59 -5.87
CA VAL A 62 -2.03 7.13 -5.11
C VAL A 62 -2.80 8.14 -5.95
N ARG A 63 -4.14 8.00 -5.99
CA ARG A 63 -5.04 8.86 -6.80
C ARG A 63 -6.12 9.58 -6.02
N THR A 64 -6.35 9.18 -4.77
CA THR A 64 -7.34 9.77 -3.87
C THR A 64 -6.75 9.77 -2.48
N VAL A 65 -6.83 10.87 -1.75
CA VAL A 65 -6.38 10.94 -0.35
C VAL A 65 -7.40 11.68 0.49
N THR A 66 -7.83 11.06 1.58
CA THR A 66 -8.69 11.70 2.59
C THR A 66 -7.95 11.82 3.90
N LEU A 67 -7.75 13.06 4.34
CA LEU A 67 -7.16 13.42 5.63
C LEU A 67 -8.26 13.70 6.64
N TYR A 68 -8.14 13.11 7.83
CA TYR A 68 -8.96 13.35 9.00
C TYR A 68 -8.06 13.87 10.13
N ALA A 69 -8.45 14.94 10.82
CA ALA A 69 -7.74 15.44 11.99
C ALA A 69 -8.63 15.36 13.24
N PHE A 70 -8.08 14.77 14.30
CA PHE A 70 -8.76 14.58 15.58
C PHE A 70 -8.08 15.35 16.71
N ASP A 71 -8.88 15.97 17.57
CA ASP A 71 -8.39 16.67 18.78
C ASP A 71 -7.95 15.70 19.89
N ASP A 72 -7.39 16.24 20.97
CA ASP A 72 -6.94 15.46 22.14
C ASP A 72 -8.09 14.68 22.84
N ASN A 73 -9.35 15.01 22.56
CA ASN A 73 -10.54 14.32 23.05
C ASN A 73 -11.14 13.35 22.01
N ASN A 74 -10.38 13.04 20.95
CA ASN A 74 -10.76 12.18 19.83
C ASN A 74 -12.00 12.66 19.06
N ASN A 75 -12.32 13.95 19.07
CA ASN A 75 -13.34 14.52 18.18
C ASN A 75 -12.74 14.80 16.81
N LEU A 76 -13.45 14.45 15.75
CA LEU A 76 -13.10 14.89 14.41
C LEU A 76 -13.25 16.41 14.33
N VAL A 77 -12.21 17.14 13.96
CA VAL A 77 -12.24 18.62 13.84
C VAL A 77 -12.08 19.10 12.41
N TYR A 78 -11.48 18.27 11.55
CA TYR A 78 -11.19 18.62 10.17
C TYR A 78 -11.19 17.37 9.29
N GLN A 79 -11.69 17.53 8.08
CA GLN A 79 -11.64 16.51 7.04
C GLN A 79 -11.41 17.20 5.69
N LYS A 80 -10.54 16.63 4.86
CA LYS A 80 -10.34 17.07 3.48
C LYS A 80 -10.01 15.88 2.59
N THR A 81 -10.59 15.87 1.39
CA THR A 81 -10.29 14.90 0.34
C THR A 81 -9.75 15.66 -0.88
N ASP A 82 -8.61 15.21 -1.40
CA ASP A 82 -8.08 15.62 -2.70
C ASP A 82 -7.99 14.38 -3.59
N GLU A 83 -8.24 14.54 -4.89
CA GLU A 83 -8.26 13.45 -5.87
C GLU A 83 -7.76 13.89 -7.26
N GLY A 84 -7.33 12.91 -8.07
CA GLY A 84 -6.96 13.10 -9.47
C GLY A 84 -5.52 13.56 -9.70
N GLU A 85 -5.31 14.27 -10.82
CA GLU A 85 -4.00 14.68 -11.33
C GLU A 85 -3.08 15.38 -10.31
N PRO A 86 -3.55 16.25 -9.39
CA PRO A 86 -2.66 16.93 -8.44
C PRO A 86 -1.83 15.97 -7.57
N LEU A 87 -2.33 14.77 -7.27
CA LEU A 87 -1.58 13.79 -6.48
C LEU A 87 -0.41 13.17 -7.24
N SER A 88 -0.44 13.21 -8.58
CA SER A 88 0.63 12.72 -9.45
C SER A 88 1.80 13.71 -9.55
N GLU A 89 1.68 14.90 -8.96
CA GLU A 89 2.74 15.90 -8.89
C GLU A 89 3.71 15.55 -7.74
N GLY A 90 5.00 15.37 -8.02
CA GLY A 90 5.98 14.90 -7.01
C GLY A 90 6.21 15.87 -5.84
N ASP A 91 5.82 17.13 -5.98
CA ASP A 91 5.85 18.16 -4.95
C ASP A 91 4.49 18.41 -4.28
N TYR A 92 3.48 17.58 -4.58
CA TYR A 92 2.16 17.67 -3.97
C TYR A 92 2.23 17.77 -2.44
N ALA A 93 1.50 18.75 -1.90
CA ALA A 93 1.26 18.93 -0.49
C ALA A 93 -0.16 19.44 -0.30
N MET A 94 -0.95 18.75 0.52
CA MET A 94 -2.32 19.15 0.82
C MET A 94 -2.31 20.40 1.69
N ASN A 95 -2.80 21.53 1.18
CA ASN A 95 -3.05 22.71 1.99
C ASN A 95 -4.20 22.43 2.97
N VAL A 96 -3.96 22.74 4.25
CA VAL A 96 -4.90 22.63 5.37
C VAL A 96 -5.19 24.04 5.91
N VAL A 97 -6.46 24.42 5.83
CA VAL A 97 -6.93 25.75 6.26
C VAL A 97 -7.65 25.67 7.59
N GLY A 98 -7.36 26.61 8.49
CA GLY A 98 -8.10 26.81 9.74
C GLY A 98 -7.63 25.97 10.94
N ILE A 99 -6.67 25.06 10.73
CA ILE A 99 -6.03 24.29 11.80
C ILE A 99 -4.51 24.17 11.57
N ASP A 100 -3.73 24.05 12.63
CA ASP A 100 -2.33 23.58 12.57
C ASP A 100 -2.30 22.05 12.74
N PRO A 101 -2.01 21.27 11.67
CA PRO A 101 -2.04 19.81 11.71
C PRO A 101 -1.12 19.20 12.78
N SER A 102 -0.06 19.91 13.19
CA SER A 102 0.90 19.43 14.20
C SER A 102 0.31 19.28 15.60
N GLN A 103 -0.83 19.93 15.86
CA GLN A 103 -1.50 19.88 17.15
C GLN A 103 -2.51 18.72 17.26
N TYR A 104 -2.79 18.04 16.16
CA TYR A 104 -3.85 17.03 16.06
C TYR A 104 -3.27 15.63 15.80
N ARG A 105 -4.14 14.62 15.98
CA ARG A 105 -3.90 13.27 15.46
C ARG A 105 -4.43 13.22 14.04
N LEU A 106 -3.55 12.99 13.09
CA LEU A 106 -3.90 12.87 11.68
C LEU A 106 -4.09 11.39 11.35
N VAL A 107 -5.24 11.06 10.75
CA VAL A 107 -5.52 9.75 10.17
C VAL A 107 -5.78 9.95 8.69
N VAL A 108 -5.18 9.12 7.85
CA VAL A 108 -5.26 9.23 6.40
C VAL A 108 -5.74 7.91 5.83
N TRP A 109 -6.73 7.99 4.97
CA TRP A 109 -7.15 6.89 4.11
C TRP A 109 -7.01 7.34 2.66
N ALA A 110 -6.21 6.62 1.88
CA ALA A 110 -5.99 6.90 0.47
C ALA A 110 -6.46 5.72 -0.40
N GLY A 111 -6.91 6.02 -1.61
CA GLY A 111 -7.46 5.01 -2.55
C GLY A 111 -8.91 4.60 -2.31
N LEU A 112 -9.66 5.34 -1.48
CA LEU A 112 -11.10 5.15 -1.32
C LEU A 112 -11.85 5.42 -2.64
N ASN A 113 -12.80 4.56 -3.00
CA ASN A 113 -13.42 4.56 -4.33
C ASN A 113 -14.91 4.16 -4.37
N ASP A 114 -15.60 4.00 -3.24
CA ASP A 114 -16.99 3.51 -3.11
C ASP A 114 -17.33 2.14 -3.75
N GLU A 115 -16.40 1.51 -4.47
CA GLU A 115 -16.57 0.22 -5.15
C GLU A 115 -15.96 -0.94 -4.38
N SER A 116 -14.78 -0.72 -3.77
CA SER A 116 -14.03 -1.73 -3.01
C SER A 116 -14.18 -1.55 -1.51
N PHE A 117 -14.41 -0.32 -1.04
CA PHE A 117 -14.45 0.01 0.38
C PHE A 117 -15.61 0.94 0.72
N ALA A 118 -16.14 0.78 1.93
CA ALA A 118 -17.12 1.66 2.53
C ALA A 118 -16.52 2.34 3.76
N VAL A 119 -16.73 3.65 3.86
CA VAL A 119 -16.35 4.47 5.02
C VAL A 119 -17.60 5.21 5.51
N PRO A 120 -17.87 5.25 6.82
CA PRO A 120 -18.97 6.03 7.36
C PRO A 120 -18.88 7.52 6.98
N LEU A 121 -20.04 8.16 6.80
CA LEU A 121 -20.09 9.61 6.64
C LEU A 121 -19.83 10.28 7.99
N LEU A 122 -18.66 10.90 8.12
CA LEU A 122 -18.26 11.62 9.32
C LEU A 122 -18.40 13.13 9.11
N TYR A 123 -18.72 13.85 10.19
CA TYR A 123 -18.81 15.31 10.16
C TYR A 123 -17.96 15.91 11.28
N PRO A 124 -17.15 16.95 10.98
CA PRO A 124 -16.41 17.68 12.01
C PRO A 124 -17.31 18.17 13.14
N ASN A 125 -16.82 18.03 14.37
CA ASN A 125 -17.46 18.34 15.64
C ASN A 125 -18.71 17.48 15.97
N GLN A 126 -18.94 16.39 15.23
CA GLN A 126 -20.05 15.46 15.47
C GLN A 126 -19.59 14.01 15.59
N ALA A 127 -18.53 13.64 14.89
CA ALA A 127 -17.97 12.30 14.89
C ALA A 127 -16.78 12.15 15.86
N LYS A 128 -16.61 10.94 16.37
CA LYS A 128 -15.45 10.49 17.14
C LYS A 128 -14.52 9.62 16.30
N ILE A 129 -13.28 9.45 16.77
CA ILE A 129 -12.25 8.70 16.05
C ILE A 129 -12.59 7.21 15.84
N ASP A 130 -13.28 6.60 16.81
CA ASP A 130 -13.72 5.20 16.77
C ASP A 130 -14.81 4.94 15.73
N GLU A 131 -15.46 5.98 15.22
CA GLU A 131 -16.40 5.89 14.09
C GLU A 131 -15.67 5.81 12.74
N LEU A 132 -14.39 6.21 12.66
CA LEU A 132 -13.59 6.13 11.43
C LEU A 132 -13.14 4.69 11.21
N THR A 133 -13.99 3.93 10.52
CA THR A 133 -13.73 2.54 10.15
C THR A 133 -13.79 2.39 8.63
N VAL A 134 -13.04 1.45 8.09
CA VAL A 134 -13.06 1.12 6.66
C VAL A 134 -13.46 -0.33 6.50
N LYS A 135 -14.52 -0.57 5.72
CA LYS A 135 -15.06 -1.90 5.52
C LYS A 135 -14.95 -2.31 4.06
N THR A 136 -14.31 -3.43 3.77
CA THR A 136 -14.25 -4.02 2.42
C THR A 136 -15.66 -4.36 1.96
N LEU A 137 -16.02 -3.99 0.72
CA LEU A 137 -17.32 -4.31 0.15
C LEU A 137 -17.36 -5.77 -0.30
N ARG A 138 -18.45 -6.46 0.03
CA ARG A 138 -18.62 -7.91 -0.15
C ARG A 138 -20.07 -8.24 -0.47
N LYS A 139 -20.27 -9.25 -1.32
CA LYS A 139 -21.59 -9.75 -1.72
C LYS A 139 -22.03 -10.81 -0.71
N GLN A 140 -23.23 -10.67 -0.17
CA GLN A 140 -23.81 -11.73 0.66
C GLN A 140 -24.46 -12.79 -0.23
N ALA A 141 -24.04 -14.04 -0.07
CA ALA A 141 -24.63 -15.16 -0.79
C ALA A 141 -26.08 -15.40 -0.34
N THR A 142 -26.99 -15.58 -1.30
CA THR A 142 -28.43 -15.75 -1.03
C THR A 142 -28.80 -17.16 -0.56
N ARG A 143 -27.90 -18.14 -0.74
CA ARG A 143 -28.04 -19.52 -0.29
C ARG A 143 -26.66 -20.02 0.14
N SER A 144 -26.40 -19.99 1.44
CA SER A 144 -25.29 -20.73 2.00
C SER A 144 -25.76 -22.13 2.37
N THR A 145 -24.97 -23.14 2.00
CA THR A 145 -25.18 -24.54 2.38
C THR A 145 -24.13 -25.02 3.39
N SER A 146 -23.25 -24.12 3.84
CA SER A 146 -22.13 -24.38 4.75
C SER A 146 -22.47 -23.90 6.17
N GLU A 147 -22.12 -24.72 7.16
CA GLU A 147 -22.25 -24.35 8.59
C GLU A 147 -21.11 -23.42 9.03
N ASP A 148 -19.97 -23.45 8.33
CA ASP A 148 -18.87 -22.51 8.40
C ASP A 148 -19.13 -21.33 7.46
N GLU A 149 -18.92 -20.08 7.88
CA GLU A 149 -19.24 -18.85 7.12
C GLU A 149 -18.57 -18.74 5.73
N LYS A 150 -17.79 -19.74 5.31
CA LYS A 150 -17.23 -19.90 3.97
C LYS A 150 -18.30 -19.76 2.90
N ASP A 151 -17.94 -19.07 1.82
CA ASP A 151 -18.80 -18.72 0.69
C ASP A 151 -20.02 -17.83 1.03
N GLN A 152 -20.18 -17.34 2.27
CA GLN A 152 -21.30 -16.46 2.64
C GLN A 152 -21.04 -15.00 2.27
N TYR A 153 -19.82 -14.52 2.44
CA TYR A 153 -19.41 -13.14 2.20
C TYR A 153 -18.31 -13.10 1.13
N ILE A 154 -18.70 -12.83 -0.11
CA ILE A 154 -17.84 -13.03 -1.28
C ILE A 154 -17.23 -11.71 -1.75
N VAL A 155 -15.92 -11.72 -1.97
CA VAL A 155 -15.16 -10.67 -2.66
C VAL A 155 -14.57 -11.29 -3.92
N ASP A 156 -15.11 -10.94 -5.09
CA ASP A 156 -14.79 -11.57 -6.39
C ASP A 156 -14.29 -10.57 -7.44
N ASN A 157 -13.93 -9.36 -7.01
CA ASN A 157 -13.39 -8.30 -7.86
C ASN A 157 -11.98 -7.94 -7.42
N SER A 158 -11.20 -7.33 -8.30
CA SER A 158 -9.95 -6.67 -7.92
C SER A 158 -10.27 -5.52 -6.96
N LEU A 159 -9.72 -5.56 -5.74
CA LEU A 159 -9.80 -4.42 -4.84
C LEU A 159 -8.91 -3.31 -5.39
N TYR A 160 -9.39 -2.07 -5.32
CA TYR A 160 -8.52 -0.93 -5.54
C TYR A 160 -7.49 -0.85 -4.43
N SER A 161 -6.34 -0.29 -4.72
CA SER A 161 -5.30 -0.14 -3.71
C SER A 161 -5.77 0.80 -2.59
N LEU A 162 -5.67 0.35 -1.35
CA LEU A 162 -6.01 1.12 -0.16
C LEU A 162 -4.74 1.39 0.65
N TRP A 163 -4.55 2.62 1.10
CA TRP A 163 -3.46 2.96 2.01
C TRP A 163 -3.97 3.64 3.27
N HIS A 164 -3.24 3.42 4.36
CA HIS A 164 -3.46 4.04 5.65
C HIS A 164 -2.23 4.81 6.11
N GLY A 165 -2.43 5.94 6.79
CA GLY A 165 -1.37 6.60 7.53
C GLY A 165 -1.90 7.20 8.83
N GLU A 166 -1.08 7.16 9.87
CA GLU A 166 -1.42 7.78 11.16
C GLU A 166 -0.22 8.54 11.73
N VAL A 167 -0.46 9.76 12.20
CA VAL A 167 0.54 10.55 12.91
C VAL A 167 -0.10 11.25 14.10
N LYS A 168 0.47 11.02 15.30
CA LYS A 168 0.08 11.72 16.54
C LYS A 168 0.98 12.93 16.75
N LYS A 169 0.44 14.15 16.61
CA LYS A 169 1.19 15.41 16.78
C LYS A 169 2.52 15.41 16.02
N GLY A 170 2.39 15.34 14.69
CA GLY A 170 3.48 14.98 13.79
C GLY A 170 4.65 15.95 13.76
N PRO A 171 5.84 15.47 13.38
CA PRO A 171 6.99 16.33 13.16
C PRO A 171 6.69 17.28 12.00
N THR A 172 7.00 18.56 12.22
CA THR A 172 6.84 19.59 11.20
C THR A 172 8.16 20.11 10.71
N THR A 173 8.28 20.31 9.40
CA THR A 173 9.35 21.09 8.81
C THR A 173 8.81 22.47 8.42
N ARG A 174 9.67 23.49 8.49
CA ARG A 174 9.31 24.84 8.07
C ARG A 174 10.11 25.22 6.82
N SER A 175 9.41 25.60 5.76
CA SER A 175 9.99 26.11 4.52
C SER A 175 9.41 27.49 4.24
N GLY A 176 10.16 28.55 4.59
CA GLY A 176 9.66 29.91 4.51
C GLY A 176 8.42 30.14 5.39
N ARG A 177 7.27 30.40 4.73
CA ARG A 177 5.96 30.58 5.37
C ARG A 177 5.13 29.29 5.46
N GLN A 178 5.61 28.18 4.90
CA GLN A 178 4.92 26.89 4.94
C GLN A 178 5.41 26.04 6.13
N GLN A 179 4.46 25.44 6.83
CA GLN A 179 4.69 24.41 7.86
C GLN A 179 4.14 23.08 7.34
N ILE A 180 5.04 22.12 7.12
CA ILE A 180 4.73 20.85 6.46
C ILE A 180 4.76 19.73 7.49
N THR A 181 3.66 19.02 7.66
CA THR A 181 3.57 17.77 8.43
C THR A 181 3.67 16.60 7.48
N ASN A 182 4.55 15.63 7.75
CA ASN A 182 4.70 14.46 6.90
C ASN A 182 3.89 13.28 7.46
N VAL A 183 3.21 12.55 6.59
CA VAL A 183 2.47 11.32 6.91
C VAL A 183 2.96 10.20 6.01
N SER A 184 3.53 9.16 6.63
CA SER A 184 3.88 7.93 5.93
C SER A 184 2.66 7.04 5.78
N LEU A 185 2.53 6.43 4.60
CA LEU A 185 1.45 5.53 4.24
C LEU A 185 1.94 4.08 4.19
N VAL A 186 1.06 3.16 4.56
CA VAL A 186 1.20 1.72 4.43
C VAL A 186 0.06 1.21 3.55
N LYS A 187 0.35 0.28 2.63
CA LYS A 187 -0.67 -0.30 1.75
C LYS A 187 -1.35 -1.48 2.46
N ASN A 188 -2.68 -1.54 2.36
CA ASN A 188 -3.51 -2.51 3.07
C ASN A 188 -4.10 -3.59 2.15
N THR A 189 -3.89 -3.50 0.84
CA THR A 189 -4.47 -4.41 -0.14
C THR A 189 -3.37 -5.17 -0.83
N ASN A 190 -3.55 -6.48 -0.96
CA ASN A 190 -2.55 -7.37 -1.50
C ASN A 190 -3.12 -8.15 -2.68
N THR A 191 -2.25 -8.52 -3.62
CA THR A 191 -2.57 -9.42 -4.74
C THR A 191 -1.83 -10.73 -4.54
N ILE A 192 -2.55 -11.85 -4.58
CA ILE A 192 -1.98 -13.19 -4.49
C ILE A 192 -2.20 -13.90 -5.83
N HIS A 193 -1.11 -14.10 -6.55
CA HIS A 193 -1.03 -14.87 -7.79
C HIS A 193 -0.90 -16.35 -7.44
N VAL A 194 -1.99 -17.10 -7.60
CA VAL A 194 -1.98 -18.55 -7.37
C VAL A 194 -1.81 -19.27 -8.71
N ILE A 195 -0.80 -20.13 -8.77
CA ILE A 195 -0.38 -20.84 -9.98
C ILE A 195 -0.42 -22.34 -9.69
N VAL A 196 -1.06 -23.13 -10.56
CA VAL A 196 -1.02 -24.60 -10.51
C VAL A 196 -0.38 -25.11 -11.79
N ALA A 197 0.83 -25.63 -11.70
CA ALA A 197 1.58 -26.20 -12.81
C ALA A 197 1.50 -27.72 -12.83
N GLN A 198 1.17 -28.29 -14.00
CA GLN A 198 1.07 -29.73 -14.20
C GLN A 198 2.39 -30.31 -14.74
N VAL A 199 3.09 -31.04 -13.88
CA VAL A 199 4.41 -31.63 -14.13
C VAL A 199 4.23 -33.07 -14.59
N ASN A 200 4.45 -33.32 -15.89
CA ASN A 200 4.42 -34.67 -16.43
C ASN A 200 5.70 -35.42 -16.06
N GLN A 201 5.63 -36.30 -15.06
CA GLN A 201 6.80 -37.07 -14.61
C GLN A 201 6.95 -38.39 -15.38
N SER A 202 5.85 -38.94 -15.91
CA SER A 202 5.81 -40.30 -16.43
C SER A 202 6.06 -40.43 -17.93
N ASN A 203 6.34 -39.32 -18.66
CA ASN A 203 6.35 -39.25 -20.13
C ASN A 203 5.08 -39.84 -20.79
N GLY A 204 4.00 -39.99 -20.01
CA GLY A 204 2.73 -40.55 -20.45
C GLY A 204 1.82 -39.45 -20.99
N PRO A 205 0.70 -39.82 -21.63
CA PRO A 205 -0.31 -38.84 -21.99
C PRO A 205 -0.90 -38.20 -20.73
N ILE A 206 -1.11 -36.89 -20.76
CA ILE A 206 -1.90 -36.20 -19.73
C ILE A 206 -3.34 -36.71 -19.85
N THR A 207 -3.82 -37.38 -18.81
CA THR A 207 -5.16 -38.03 -18.82
C THR A 207 -6.23 -37.20 -18.11
N LYS A 208 -5.81 -36.28 -17.25
CA LYS A 208 -6.65 -35.25 -16.61
C LYS A 208 -5.95 -33.92 -16.75
N ALA A 209 -6.67 -32.91 -17.23
CA ALA A 209 -6.18 -31.54 -17.32
C ALA A 209 -7.06 -30.63 -16.48
N LEU A 210 -6.42 -29.71 -15.76
CA LEU A 210 -7.12 -28.60 -15.12
C LEU A 210 -7.38 -27.55 -16.18
N THR A 211 -8.61 -27.05 -16.24
CA THR A 211 -9.06 -26.02 -17.19
C THR A 211 -9.51 -24.80 -16.42
N GLU A 212 -9.60 -23.65 -17.09
CA GLU A 212 -10.13 -22.42 -16.49
C GLU A 212 -11.53 -22.62 -15.90
N GLU A 213 -12.38 -23.46 -16.52
CA GLU A 213 -13.74 -23.75 -16.05
C GLU A 213 -13.79 -24.70 -14.85
N THR A 214 -12.79 -25.58 -14.71
CA THR A 214 -12.74 -26.59 -13.64
C THR A 214 -11.93 -26.13 -12.44
N PHE A 215 -11.07 -25.14 -12.63
CA PHE A 215 -10.25 -24.57 -11.58
C PHE A 215 -11.11 -23.75 -10.61
N GLN A 216 -10.97 -24.03 -9.32
CA GLN A 216 -11.57 -23.23 -8.28
C GLN A 216 -10.52 -22.93 -7.21
N CYS A 217 -10.32 -21.66 -6.95
CA CYS A 217 -9.44 -21.13 -5.92
C CYS A 217 -10.26 -20.21 -5.00
N ALA A 218 -9.98 -20.25 -3.71
CA ALA A 218 -10.53 -19.30 -2.74
C ALA A 218 -9.54 -19.10 -1.60
N ILE A 219 -9.45 -17.86 -1.14
CA ILE A 219 -8.73 -17.49 0.09
C ILE A 219 -9.77 -17.04 1.13
N TYR A 220 -9.60 -17.48 2.37
CA TYR A 220 -10.52 -17.18 3.47
C TYR A 220 -9.79 -16.44 4.58
N ASP A 221 -10.34 -15.30 5.01
CA ASP A 221 -9.78 -14.47 6.09
C ASP A 221 -10.87 -13.51 6.61
N ASP A 222 -10.75 -13.01 7.83
CA ASP A 222 -11.67 -12.05 8.47
C ASP A 222 -11.07 -10.64 8.59
N ASN A 223 -10.17 -10.30 7.68
CA ASN A 223 -9.45 -9.02 7.60
C ASN A 223 -10.20 -7.88 6.85
N GLY A 224 -11.52 -8.02 6.71
CA GLY A 224 -12.37 -7.13 5.93
C GLY A 224 -12.78 -5.81 6.61
N TYR A 225 -12.45 -5.63 7.88
CA TYR A 225 -12.90 -4.48 8.66
C TYR A 225 -11.73 -3.86 9.43
N MET A 226 -11.37 -2.64 9.06
CA MET A 226 -10.22 -1.91 9.62
C MET A 226 -10.69 -0.74 10.47
N ASN A 227 -10.05 -0.56 11.62
CA ASN A 227 -10.24 0.56 12.52
C ASN A 227 -9.40 1.77 12.10
N TYR A 228 -9.62 2.92 12.75
CA TYR A 228 -8.92 4.17 12.45
C TYR A 228 -7.38 4.09 12.61
N ASP A 229 -6.88 3.18 13.46
CA ASP A 229 -5.44 2.94 13.72
C ASP A 229 -4.88 1.79 12.88
N ASN A 230 -5.62 1.38 11.86
CA ASN A 230 -5.32 0.26 10.97
C ASN A 230 -5.41 -1.14 11.61
N SER A 231 -5.79 -1.25 12.89
CA SER A 231 -6.06 -2.56 13.49
C SER A 231 -7.29 -3.21 12.84
N LEU A 232 -7.31 -4.54 12.80
CA LEU A 232 -8.46 -5.29 12.34
C LEU A 232 -9.53 -5.33 13.45
N LEU A 233 -10.77 -5.08 13.06
CA LEU A 233 -11.96 -5.27 13.88
C LEU A 233 -12.54 -6.66 13.59
N GLU A 234 -13.36 -7.17 14.50
CA GLU A 234 -14.14 -8.38 14.27
C GLU A 234 -15.03 -8.22 13.02
N ASP A 235 -14.87 -9.11 12.04
CA ASP A 235 -15.66 -9.15 10.82
C ASP A 235 -16.12 -10.58 10.52
N ASN A 236 -16.94 -10.74 9.48
CA ASN A 236 -17.28 -12.04 8.94
C ASN A 236 -16.09 -12.69 8.22
N LEU A 237 -16.10 -14.02 8.16
CA LEU A 237 -15.14 -14.74 7.33
C LEU A 237 -15.41 -14.44 5.85
N LEU A 238 -14.49 -13.72 5.23
CA LEU A 238 -14.57 -13.35 3.82
C LEU A 238 -14.08 -14.51 2.97
N THR A 239 -14.67 -14.64 1.78
CA THR A 239 -14.24 -15.56 0.73
C THR A 239 -13.78 -14.75 -0.46
N TYR A 240 -12.47 -14.61 -0.57
CA TYR A 240 -11.80 -13.97 -1.70
C TYR A 240 -11.71 -14.94 -2.86
N LYS A 241 -12.30 -14.56 -4.00
CA LYS A 241 -12.31 -15.35 -5.23
C LYS A 241 -11.47 -14.68 -6.30
N PRO A 242 -10.87 -15.46 -7.22
CA PRO A 242 -10.11 -14.88 -8.30
C PRO A 242 -10.96 -13.97 -9.19
N TYR A 243 -10.40 -12.84 -9.59
CA TYR A 243 -11.01 -11.94 -10.57
C TYR A 243 -10.41 -12.10 -11.98
N ASN A 244 -9.26 -12.79 -12.07
CA ASN A 244 -8.61 -13.16 -13.32
C ASN A 244 -8.16 -14.62 -13.21
N THR A 245 -8.45 -15.45 -14.22
CA THR A 245 -8.02 -16.86 -14.28
C THR A 245 -7.71 -17.22 -15.72
N LYS A 246 -6.56 -17.84 -15.98
CA LYS A 246 -6.06 -18.13 -17.33
C LYS A 246 -5.31 -19.45 -17.36
N ALA A 247 -5.42 -20.17 -18.48
CA ALA A 247 -4.51 -21.25 -18.81
C ALA A 247 -3.28 -20.70 -19.52
N GLU A 248 -2.08 -21.01 -19.00
CA GLU A 248 -0.83 -20.55 -19.59
C GLU A 248 0.34 -21.51 -19.34
N VAL A 249 1.46 -21.22 -19.99
CA VAL A 249 2.71 -21.92 -19.75
C VAL A 249 3.41 -21.27 -18.57
N VAL A 250 3.63 -22.07 -17.52
CA VAL A 250 4.29 -21.68 -16.28
C VAL A 250 5.76 -22.07 -16.35
N THR A 251 6.63 -21.09 -16.15
CA THR A 251 8.09 -21.29 -16.08
C THR A 251 8.52 -21.38 -14.62
N THR A 252 9.26 -22.43 -14.24
CA THR A 252 9.74 -22.63 -12.86
C THR A 252 11.10 -23.29 -12.78
N ARG A 253 11.86 -22.99 -11.72
CA ARG A 253 13.13 -23.64 -11.39
C ARG A 253 12.98 -24.77 -10.38
N ALA A 254 11.78 -25.02 -9.84
CA ALA A 254 11.52 -26.02 -8.80
C ALA A 254 11.97 -27.45 -9.19
N PHE A 255 12.02 -27.76 -10.50
CA PHE A 255 12.45 -29.05 -11.03
C PHE A 255 13.68 -28.94 -11.95
N SER A 256 14.42 -27.84 -11.86
CA SER A 256 15.66 -27.62 -12.62
C SER A 256 16.87 -27.72 -11.70
N ALA A 257 17.96 -28.33 -12.18
CA ALA A 257 19.24 -28.23 -11.48
C ALA A 257 19.79 -26.79 -11.54
N GLU A 258 20.71 -26.43 -10.64
CA GLU A 258 21.28 -25.07 -10.53
C GLU A 258 21.81 -24.50 -11.86
N ASN A 259 22.41 -25.37 -12.68
CA ASN A 259 22.99 -25.01 -13.99
C ASN A 259 22.06 -25.30 -15.19
N GLU A 260 20.80 -25.62 -14.94
CA GLU A 260 19.80 -25.84 -15.98
C GLU A 260 18.85 -24.64 -16.11
N PRO A 261 18.33 -24.37 -17.32
CA PRO A 261 17.26 -23.40 -17.48
C PRO A 261 16.01 -23.83 -16.72
N ALA A 262 15.15 -22.85 -16.39
CA ALA A 262 13.82 -23.11 -15.86
C ALA A 262 13.03 -23.99 -16.85
N LYS A 263 12.19 -24.89 -16.31
CA LYS A 263 11.32 -25.75 -17.09
C LYS A 263 9.96 -25.10 -17.28
N GLU A 264 9.32 -25.45 -18.40
CA GLU A 264 7.99 -24.98 -18.78
C GLU A 264 6.97 -26.09 -18.60
N TYR A 265 5.85 -25.76 -17.98
CA TYR A 265 4.73 -26.66 -17.73
C TYR A 265 3.42 -25.97 -18.10
N ASN A 266 2.43 -26.73 -18.55
CA ASN A 266 1.08 -26.19 -18.67
C ASN A 266 0.50 -25.98 -17.27
N GLY A 267 -0.18 -24.87 -17.05
CA GLY A 267 -0.81 -24.57 -15.77
C GLY A 267 -2.01 -23.65 -15.89
N ILE A 268 -2.67 -23.47 -14.75
CA ILE A 268 -3.68 -22.44 -14.56
C ILE A 268 -3.12 -21.41 -13.59
N THR A 269 -3.28 -20.14 -13.93
CA THR A 269 -2.94 -19.02 -13.04
C THR A 269 -4.19 -18.23 -12.72
N CYS A 270 -4.23 -17.67 -11.52
CA CYS A 270 -5.30 -16.81 -11.11
C CYS A 270 -4.82 -15.73 -10.15
N ASP A 271 -5.47 -14.57 -10.20
CA ASP A 271 -5.16 -13.44 -9.33
C ASP A 271 -6.31 -13.25 -8.34
N VAL A 272 -5.96 -13.24 -7.05
CA VAL A 272 -6.90 -13.01 -5.95
C VAL A 272 -6.48 -11.74 -5.22
N SER A 273 -7.41 -10.81 -5.04
CA SER A 273 -7.15 -9.59 -4.27
C SER A 273 -7.67 -9.78 -2.85
N VAL A 274 -6.83 -9.52 -1.86
CA VAL A 274 -7.14 -9.67 -0.43
C VAL A 274 -6.89 -8.36 0.32
N ALA A 275 -7.51 -8.21 1.49
CA ALA A 275 -7.27 -7.07 2.36
C ALA A 275 -5.95 -7.24 3.13
N ARG A 276 -5.81 -6.56 4.27
CA ARG A 276 -4.52 -6.45 4.97
C ARG A 276 -4.12 -7.79 5.56
N LEU A 277 -2.90 -8.24 5.27
CA LEU A 277 -2.31 -9.41 5.90
C LEU A 277 -1.68 -8.99 7.24
N VAL A 278 -2.13 -9.61 8.33
CA VAL A 278 -1.69 -9.25 9.68
C VAL A 278 -1.14 -10.49 10.38
N LYS A 279 0.04 -10.36 10.96
CA LYS A 279 0.66 -11.40 11.77
C LYS A 279 -0.31 -11.86 12.86
N GLY A 280 -0.55 -13.17 12.90
CA GLY A 280 -1.45 -13.82 13.86
C GLY A 280 -2.82 -14.17 13.27
N GLN A 281 -3.17 -13.62 12.10
CA GLN A 281 -4.23 -14.18 11.27
C GLN A 281 -3.74 -15.44 10.58
N THR A 282 -4.69 -16.24 10.09
CA THR A 282 -4.42 -17.50 9.39
C THR A 282 -5.22 -17.52 8.08
N PRO A 283 -4.81 -16.76 7.05
CA PRO A 283 -5.50 -16.77 5.77
C PRO A 283 -5.41 -18.16 5.15
N GLU A 284 -6.56 -18.80 4.94
CA GLU A 284 -6.63 -20.17 4.43
C GLU A 284 -6.72 -20.14 2.90
N LEU A 285 -5.92 -20.95 2.21
CA LEU A 285 -6.02 -21.15 0.76
C LEU A 285 -6.58 -22.53 0.45
N THR A 286 -7.62 -22.60 -0.39
CA THR A 286 -8.13 -23.85 -0.95
C THR A 286 -8.16 -23.80 -2.46
N ILE A 287 -7.57 -24.82 -3.09
CA ILE A 287 -7.61 -25.06 -4.52
C ILE A 287 -8.28 -26.41 -4.77
N LYS A 288 -9.33 -26.44 -5.58
CA LYS A 288 -10.06 -27.66 -5.92
C LYS A 288 -10.48 -27.70 -7.39
N ASN A 289 -10.79 -28.91 -7.85
CA ASN A 289 -11.45 -29.12 -9.13
C ASN A 289 -12.97 -29.09 -8.94
N SER A 290 -13.65 -28.14 -9.58
CA SER A 290 -15.10 -27.93 -9.43
C SER A 290 -15.95 -29.09 -9.99
N GLN A 291 -15.43 -29.87 -10.94
CA GLN A 291 -16.16 -31.02 -11.50
C GLN A 291 -16.05 -32.26 -10.60
N THR A 292 -14.86 -32.56 -10.10
CA THR A 292 -14.64 -33.77 -9.27
C THR A 292 -14.80 -33.50 -7.77
N GLN A 293 -14.81 -32.23 -7.35
CA GLN A 293 -14.73 -31.78 -5.96
C GLN A 293 -13.44 -32.23 -5.24
N GLU A 294 -12.42 -32.68 -5.98
CA GLU A 294 -11.12 -33.07 -5.46
C GLU A 294 -10.32 -31.83 -5.05
N VAL A 295 -9.83 -31.82 -3.81
CA VAL A 295 -8.95 -30.76 -3.30
C VAL A 295 -7.53 -31.04 -3.80
N LEU A 296 -7.02 -30.13 -4.62
CA LEU A 296 -5.68 -30.21 -5.20
C LEU A 296 -4.62 -29.70 -4.22
N PHE A 297 -4.96 -28.63 -3.49
CA PHE A 297 -4.10 -28.03 -2.49
C PHE A 297 -4.94 -27.33 -1.42
N HIS A 298 -4.47 -27.40 -0.19
CA HIS A 298 -5.06 -26.71 0.95
C HIS A 298 -3.95 -26.26 1.88
N SER A 299 -4.07 -25.04 2.39
CA SER A 299 -3.18 -24.45 3.38
C SER A 299 -4.04 -23.76 4.42
N ASP A 300 -3.89 -24.15 5.69
CA ASP A 300 -4.57 -23.52 6.82
C ASP A 300 -4.03 -22.11 7.13
N ASP A 301 -2.79 -21.82 6.72
CA ASP A 301 -2.13 -20.54 7.03
C ASP A 301 -1.12 -20.14 5.95
N LEU A 302 -1.53 -19.21 5.08
CA LEU A 302 -0.65 -18.63 4.06
C LEU A 302 0.50 -17.80 4.66
N ILE A 303 0.32 -17.21 5.85
CA ILE A 303 1.36 -16.36 6.45
C ILE A 303 2.61 -17.17 6.79
N LYS A 304 2.49 -18.46 7.12
CA LYS A 304 3.67 -19.34 7.32
C LYS A 304 4.57 -19.39 6.10
N TYR A 305 3.99 -19.49 4.90
CA TYR A 305 4.77 -19.52 3.66
C TYR A 305 5.47 -18.18 3.42
N PHE A 306 4.78 -17.07 3.70
CA PHE A 306 5.34 -15.72 3.58
C PHE A 306 6.44 -15.46 4.62
N GLU A 307 6.28 -15.97 5.84
CA GLU A 307 7.29 -15.91 6.90
C GLU A 307 8.57 -16.67 6.52
N GLU A 308 8.46 -17.85 5.92
CA GLU A 308 9.63 -18.59 5.40
C GLU A 308 10.35 -17.82 4.29
N VAL A 309 9.62 -17.15 3.40
CA VAL A 309 10.24 -16.30 2.37
C VAL A 309 10.97 -15.11 3.01
N ASP A 310 10.35 -14.41 3.96
CA ASP A 310 11.00 -13.31 4.69
C ASP A 310 12.29 -13.79 5.39
N ALA A 311 12.19 -14.90 6.12
CA ALA A 311 13.26 -15.47 6.93
C ALA A 311 14.46 -15.96 6.12
N GLU A 312 14.26 -16.38 4.86
CA GLU A 312 15.33 -16.95 4.04
C GLU A 312 15.74 -16.07 2.86
N LYS A 313 14.78 -15.64 2.03
CA LYS A 313 15.03 -14.82 0.83
C LYS A 313 15.38 -13.38 1.21
N TYR A 314 14.67 -12.80 2.19
CA TYR A 314 14.80 -11.39 2.56
C TYR A 314 15.51 -11.15 3.88
N LYS A 315 16.14 -12.16 4.47
CA LYS A 315 16.82 -12.10 5.79
C LYS A 315 17.76 -10.91 6.01
N ASP A 316 18.46 -10.47 4.96
CA ASP A 316 19.42 -9.37 5.06
C ASP A 316 18.73 -8.00 5.25
N ARG A 317 17.42 -7.89 4.95
CA ARG A 317 16.60 -6.70 5.21
C ARG A 317 16.31 -6.49 6.69
N ASN A 318 16.31 -7.57 7.49
CA ASN A 318 15.99 -7.55 8.92
C ASN A 318 14.63 -6.92 9.26
N TYR A 319 13.61 -7.16 8.42
CA TYR A 319 12.24 -6.75 8.73
C TYR A 319 11.66 -7.59 9.88
N SER A 320 10.69 -7.01 10.57
CA SER A 320 9.74 -7.85 11.32
C SER A 320 8.76 -8.49 10.34
N LEU A 321 8.20 -9.66 10.67
CA LEU A 321 7.19 -10.29 9.81
C LEU A 321 6.04 -9.35 9.43
N GLN A 322 5.54 -8.55 10.37
CA GLN A 322 4.46 -7.59 10.05
C GLN A 322 4.94 -6.49 9.09
N GLU A 323 6.20 -6.04 9.22
CA GLU A 323 6.78 -5.10 8.28
C GLU A 323 6.94 -5.70 6.88
N TYR A 324 7.34 -6.96 6.77
CA TYR A 324 7.36 -7.67 5.49
C TYR A 324 5.96 -7.74 4.87
N LEU A 325 4.97 -8.20 5.64
CA LEU A 325 3.57 -8.33 5.18
C LEU A 325 2.93 -7.00 4.74
N ASP A 326 3.35 -5.89 5.35
CA ASP A 326 2.88 -4.54 5.03
C ASP A 326 3.68 -3.87 3.88
N ARG A 327 4.89 -4.37 3.56
CA ARG A 327 5.75 -3.86 2.46
C ARG A 327 5.56 -4.61 1.15
N GLU A 328 5.39 -5.92 1.20
CA GLU A 328 5.10 -6.77 0.05
C GLU A 328 3.60 -6.75 -0.19
N ASP A 329 3.19 -6.24 -1.35
CA ASP A 329 1.79 -6.15 -1.76
C ASP A 329 1.43 -7.11 -2.89
N GLU A 330 2.42 -7.80 -3.46
CA GLU A 330 2.26 -8.83 -4.48
C GLU A 330 2.94 -10.14 -4.04
N TYR A 331 2.14 -11.20 -3.98
CA TYR A 331 2.58 -12.54 -3.60
C TYR A 331 2.31 -13.50 -4.74
N THR A 332 3.22 -14.43 -4.99
CA THR A 332 3.07 -15.51 -5.95
C THR A 332 3.22 -16.84 -5.23
N ILE A 333 2.28 -17.75 -5.41
CA ILE A 333 2.32 -19.11 -4.88
C ILE A 333 2.14 -20.07 -6.05
N LYS A 334 3.17 -20.88 -6.36
CA LYS A 334 3.11 -21.92 -7.39
C LYS A 334 3.09 -23.30 -6.76
N ILE A 335 2.04 -24.03 -7.07
CA ILE A 335 1.77 -25.40 -6.65
C ILE A 335 1.98 -26.34 -7.84
N PHE A 336 2.53 -27.51 -7.57
CA PHE A 336 2.86 -28.50 -8.60
C PHE A 336 2.04 -29.78 -8.43
N VAL A 337 1.40 -30.20 -9.51
CA VAL A 337 0.61 -31.45 -9.56
C VAL A 337 1.12 -32.37 -10.66
N ASP A 338 0.90 -33.68 -10.53
CA ASP A 338 1.31 -34.67 -11.52
C ASP A 338 0.33 -34.80 -12.71
N GLU A 339 0.59 -35.71 -13.65
CA GLU A 339 -0.27 -35.96 -14.80
C GLU A 339 -1.71 -36.44 -14.48
N LYS A 340 -2.01 -36.73 -13.21
CA LYS A 340 -3.32 -37.14 -12.68
C LYS A 340 -3.95 -36.09 -11.76
N LEU A 341 -3.34 -34.91 -11.64
CA LEU A 341 -3.70 -33.82 -10.72
C LEU A 341 -3.44 -34.13 -9.24
N ALA A 342 -2.58 -35.11 -8.92
CA ALA A 342 -2.17 -35.33 -7.54
C ALA A 342 -1.06 -34.35 -7.14
N LEU A 343 -1.17 -33.76 -5.95
CA LEU A 343 -0.16 -32.83 -5.41
C LEU A 343 1.22 -33.49 -5.32
N ILE A 344 2.22 -32.85 -5.91
CA ILE A 344 3.62 -33.24 -5.76
C ILE A 344 4.12 -32.62 -4.45
N LYS A 345 4.02 -33.38 -3.36
CA LYS A 345 4.31 -32.94 -1.99
C LYS A 345 5.80 -32.72 -1.66
N THR A 346 6.60 -32.30 -2.63
CA THR A 346 8.02 -32.03 -2.41
C THR A 346 8.28 -30.55 -2.25
N VAL A 347 7.74 -29.71 -3.13
CA VAL A 347 8.13 -28.31 -3.25
C VAL A 347 6.93 -27.41 -3.52
N ILE A 348 7.00 -26.19 -2.99
CA ILE A 348 6.14 -25.05 -3.34
C ILE A 348 7.09 -23.89 -3.67
N ASP A 349 6.71 -23.08 -4.66
CA ASP A 349 7.45 -21.89 -5.06
C ASP A 349 6.67 -20.66 -4.59
N VAL A 350 7.22 -19.89 -3.65
CA VAL A 350 6.60 -18.68 -3.10
C VAL A 350 7.50 -17.49 -3.36
N ASN A 351 7.03 -16.50 -4.12
CA ASN A 351 7.82 -15.33 -4.54
C ASN A 351 9.19 -15.73 -5.12
N ASP A 352 9.24 -16.75 -5.98
CA ASP A 352 10.46 -17.32 -6.59
C ASP A 352 11.44 -17.94 -5.58
N TRP A 353 10.98 -18.24 -4.36
CA TRP A 353 11.71 -19.01 -3.35
C TRP A 353 11.12 -20.42 -3.24
N ILE A 354 11.97 -21.44 -3.38
CA ILE A 354 11.53 -22.84 -3.31
C ILE A 354 11.54 -23.30 -1.86
N ILE A 355 10.35 -23.61 -1.34
CA ILE A 355 10.13 -24.16 0.00
C ILE A 355 9.89 -25.67 -0.12
N GLN A 356 10.58 -26.48 0.68
CA GLN A 356 10.26 -27.91 0.77
C GLN A 356 9.08 -28.07 1.73
N ILE A 357 8.04 -28.82 1.32
CA ILE A 357 6.82 -28.96 2.12
C ILE A 357 7.10 -29.63 3.49
N ASN A 358 8.17 -30.41 3.62
CA ASN A 358 8.57 -31.00 4.90
C ASN A 358 9.08 -29.97 5.93
N ASP A 359 9.45 -28.77 5.49
CA ASP A 359 9.99 -27.71 6.36
C ASP A 359 8.87 -26.91 7.04
N ILE A 360 7.62 -27.05 6.56
CA ILE A 360 6.43 -26.46 7.16
C ILE A 360 5.59 -27.62 7.72
N GLU A 361 5.43 -27.68 9.04
CA GLU A 361 4.44 -28.59 9.65
C GLU A 361 3.05 -28.18 9.13
N LEU A 362 2.54 -28.96 8.16
CA LEU A 362 1.17 -28.89 7.64
C LEU A 362 0.16 -29.23 8.75
#